data_AF-A0A090U4V9-F1
#
_entry.id   AF-A0A090U4V9-F1
#
_cell.length_a   1.000
_cell.length_b   1.000
_cell.length_c   1.000
_cell.angle_alpha   90.00
_cell.angle_beta   90.00
_cell.angle_gamma   90.00
#
_symmetry.space_group_name_H-M   'P 1'
#
loop_
_entity.id
_entity.type
_entity.pdbx_description
1 polymer ?
#
loop_
_entity_poly.entity_id
_entity_poly.type
_entity_poly.pdbx_seq_one_letter_code
_entity_poly.pdbx_strand_id
1 'polypeptide(L)'
;MDEDRFRSNISEEMTGDNCGSSQHLLLLDEFYRSAVRLGGQRLLWQIVPPEMEECYEDYVAKMCNEGHINCDEWIDFGRLNRIPAEEYFGSSLWQLYKSIDSPYKSVLKAILLEAYSWEYPHTQLLSIDTKRRFFAHEPDLYGMDAYYLMLEKVTRYLERIGDETRLDLVRRCFYLKTHEKLSREPGVGSMPWRREALTQMTTNWNWSQEVLKELDNRRNWKVEQVMQVHNSLLDALMLSYRNLIQFARRNDITSAISPQDISILARKLYAAFEVLPGKVTLLNPQISPDLHERSNVYRGSGR
;
A
#
# COMPACT_ATOMS: atom_id res chain seq x y z
N MET A 1 1.97 11.38 -16.24
CA MET A 1 1.24 10.22 -16.77
C MET A 1 0.88 10.56 -18.19
N ASP A 2 1.08 9.62 -19.10
CA ASP A 2 0.80 9.78 -20.53
C ASP A 2 -0.50 9.01 -20.83
N GLU A 3 -1.50 9.69 -21.39
CA GLU A 3 -2.86 9.17 -21.60
C GLU A 3 -2.89 8.05 -22.64
N ASP A 4 -2.23 8.28 -23.78
CA ASP A 4 -2.15 7.31 -24.87
C ASP A 4 -1.44 6.04 -24.45
N ARG A 5 -0.50 6.16 -23.49
CA ARG A 5 0.22 5.02 -22.91
C ARG A 5 -0.71 4.07 -22.15
N PHE A 6 -1.65 4.58 -21.36
CA PHE A 6 -2.61 3.75 -20.62
C PHE A 6 -3.68 3.14 -21.52
N ARG A 7 -4.13 3.90 -22.52
CA ARG A 7 -5.12 3.39 -23.50
C ARG A 7 -4.56 2.29 -24.40
N SER A 8 -3.26 2.31 -24.70
CA SER A 8 -2.62 1.39 -25.64
C SER A 8 -1.96 0.15 -25.01
N ASN A 9 -1.95 0.03 -23.68
CA ASN A 9 -1.20 -1.01 -22.94
C ASN A 9 0.31 -1.07 -23.26
N ILE A 10 0.92 0.04 -23.71
CA ILE A 10 2.34 0.06 -24.11
C ILE A 10 3.25 0.29 -22.88
N SER A 11 4.29 -0.54 -22.78
CA SER A 11 5.14 -0.67 -21.58
C SER A 11 6.63 -0.57 -21.94
N GLU A 12 7.42 0.18 -21.17
CA GLU A 12 8.89 0.34 -21.36
C GLU A 12 9.71 -0.53 -20.40
N GLU A 13 11.00 -0.70 -20.68
CA GLU A 13 11.97 -1.40 -19.82
C GLU A 13 12.24 -0.69 -18.48
N MET A 14 12.70 -1.45 -17.48
CA MET A 14 12.98 -0.97 -16.12
C MET A 14 14.06 0.13 -16.09
N THR A 15 13.77 1.26 -15.44
CA THR A 15 14.77 2.30 -15.11
C THR A 15 14.88 2.48 -13.60
N GLY A 16 15.92 3.17 -13.11
CA GLY A 16 16.18 3.32 -11.67
C GLY A 16 15.01 3.88 -10.84
N ASP A 17 14.06 4.58 -11.47
CA ASP A 17 12.90 5.22 -10.85
C ASP A 17 11.55 4.52 -11.13
N ASN A 18 11.52 3.43 -11.92
CA ASN A 18 10.30 2.68 -12.21
C ASN A 18 10.57 1.18 -12.44
N CYS A 19 9.59 0.33 -12.13
CA CYS A 19 9.65 -1.09 -12.51
C CYS A 19 9.24 -1.33 -13.97
N GLY A 20 9.49 -0.37 -14.86
CA GLY A 20 9.19 -0.49 -16.29
C GLY A 20 7.76 -0.99 -16.56
N SER A 21 7.68 -2.07 -17.33
CA SER A 21 6.47 -2.74 -17.80
C SER A 21 5.62 -3.44 -16.74
N SER A 22 6.13 -3.57 -15.51
CA SER A 22 5.61 -4.55 -14.56
C SER A 22 4.60 -4.00 -13.55
N GLN A 23 4.09 -2.77 -13.69
CA GLN A 23 3.11 -2.17 -12.74
C GLN A 23 2.09 -1.25 -13.39
N HIS A 24 1.90 -1.33 -14.70
CA HIS A 24 1.09 -0.36 -15.42
C HIS A 24 -0.34 -0.26 -14.86
N LEU A 25 -1.07 -1.37 -14.80
CA LEU A 25 -2.46 -1.42 -14.34
C LEU A 25 -2.58 -1.38 -12.81
N LEU A 26 -1.59 -1.89 -12.08
CA LEU A 26 -1.55 -1.73 -10.62
C LEU A 26 -1.35 -0.27 -10.19
N LEU A 27 -0.57 0.51 -10.94
CA LEU A 27 -0.46 1.95 -10.72
C LEU A 27 -1.74 2.68 -11.11
N LEU A 28 -2.43 2.23 -12.17
CA LEU A 28 -3.74 2.78 -12.54
C LEU A 28 -4.78 2.52 -11.45
N ASP A 29 -4.82 1.33 -10.85
CA ASP A 29 -5.66 1.02 -9.68
C ASP A 29 -5.38 1.97 -8.52
N GLU A 30 -4.09 2.19 -8.20
CA GLU A 30 -3.70 3.16 -7.16
C GLU A 30 -4.07 4.60 -7.51
N PHE A 31 -3.96 4.99 -8.77
CA PHE A 31 -4.31 6.31 -9.24
C PHE A 31 -5.82 6.54 -9.15
N TYR A 32 -6.63 5.65 -9.71
CA TYR A 32 -8.09 5.77 -9.72
C TYR A 32 -8.72 5.78 -8.33
N ARG A 33 -8.15 5.07 -7.35
CA ARG A 33 -8.65 5.12 -5.96
C ARG A 33 -8.23 6.38 -5.17
N SER A 34 -7.26 7.16 -5.66
CA SER A 34 -6.69 8.29 -4.89
C SER A 34 -6.80 9.65 -5.56
N ALA A 35 -6.90 9.69 -6.89
CA ALA A 35 -6.99 10.92 -7.66
C ALA A 35 -8.46 11.33 -7.86
N VAL A 36 -8.77 12.59 -7.57
CA VAL A 36 -10.08 13.19 -7.88
C VAL A 36 -10.01 14.02 -9.16
N ARG A 37 -8.87 14.71 -9.38
CA ARG A 37 -8.61 15.56 -10.55
C ARG A 37 -7.11 15.56 -10.87
N LEU A 38 -6.77 15.80 -12.13
CA LEU A 38 -5.39 16.02 -12.58
C LEU A 38 -5.31 17.40 -13.24
N GLY A 39 -4.50 18.32 -12.69
CA GLY A 39 -4.42 19.69 -13.22
C GLY A 39 -5.76 20.46 -13.21
N GLY A 40 -6.72 20.04 -12.38
CA GLY A 40 -8.08 20.62 -12.33
C GLY A 40 -9.09 19.95 -13.27
N GLN A 41 -8.63 19.14 -14.23
CA GLN A 41 -9.46 18.32 -15.11
C GLN A 41 -9.95 17.05 -14.39
N ARG A 42 -11.14 16.60 -14.76
CA ARG A 42 -11.79 15.42 -14.17
C ARG A 42 -11.43 14.17 -14.94
N LEU A 43 -11.52 13.01 -14.29
CA LEU A 43 -11.25 11.73 -14.90
C LEU A 43 -12.54 11.15 -15.47
N LEU A 44 -12.53 10.78 -16.76
CA LEU A 44 -13.70 10.21 -17.42
C LEU A 44 -14.15 8.90 -16.77
N TRP A 45 -13.16 8.07 -16.39
CA TRP A 45 -13.40 6.78 -15.76
C TRP A 45 -14.29 6.84 -14.52
N GLN A 46 -14.28 7.95 -13.76
CA GLN A 46 -15.08 8.09 -12.54
C GLN A 46 -16.59 8.15 -12.78
N ILE A 47 -17.02 8.61 -13.97
CA ILE A 47 -18.44 8.83 -14.28
C ILE A 47 -19.06 7.70 -15.12
N VAL A 48 -18.25 6.76 -15.60
CA VAL A 48 -18.75 5.53 -16.23
C VAL A 48 -19.27 4.61 -15.13
N PRO A 49 -20.44 3.96 -15.21
CA PRO A 49 -20.88 3.01 -14.18
C PRO A 49 -19.97 1.77 -14.09
N PRO A 50 -19.76 1.19 -12.90
CA PRO A 50 -18.89 0.02 -12.73
C PRO A 50 -19.38 -1.22 -13.50
N GLU A 51 -20.68 -1.32 -13.80
CA GLU A 51 -21.26 -2.39 -14.63
C GLU A 51 -20.85 -2.28 -16.11
N MET A 52 -20.39 -1.10 -16.54
CA MET A 52 -20.01 -0.83 -17.92
C MET A 52 -18.50 -0.98 -18.16
N GLU A 53 -17.70 -1.43 -17.18
CA GLU A 53 -16.25 -1.59 -17.34
C GLU A 53 -15.84 -2.56 -18.46
N GLU A 54 -16.61 -3.62 -18.67
CA GLU A 54 -16.31 -4.59 -19.73
C GLU A 54 -16.54 -4.02 -21.14
N CYS A 55 -17.45 -3.06 -21.27
CA CYS A 55 -17.79 -2.36 -22.53
C CYS A 55 -17.47 -0.86 -22.45
N TYR A 56 -16.42 -0.51 -21.71
CA TYR A 56 -16.07 0.88 -21.37
C TYR A 56 -15.96 1.77 -22.61
N GLU A 57 -15.23 1.29 -23.62
CA GLU A 57 -14.97 2.04 -24.84
C GLU A 57 -16.26 2.34 -25.63
N ASP A 58 -17.13 1.33 -25.76
CA ASP A 58 -18.42 1.46 -26.44
C ASP A 58 -19.36 2.39 -25.67
N TYR A 59 -19.38 2.29 -24.34
CA TYR A 59 -20.18 3.15 -23.48
C TYR A 59 -19.75 4.61 -23.57
N VAL A 60 -18.44 4.88 -23.47
CA VAL A 60 -17.89 6.24 -23.61
C VAL A 60 -18.20 6.81 -24.99
N ALA A 61 -17.96 6.04 -26.05
CA ALA A 61 -18.24 6.47 -27.42
C ALA A 61 -19.72 6.83 -27.60
N LYS A 62 -20.63 6.02 -27.06
CA LYS A 62 -22.07 6.30 -27.08
C LYS A 62 -22.40 7.61 -26.34
N MET A 63 -21.89 7.79 -25.13
CA MET A 63 -22.16 8.98 -24.31
C MET A 63 -21.63 10.27 -24.95
N CYS A 64 -20.48 10.21 -25.64
CA CYS A 64 -19.95 11.36 -26.38
C CYS A 64 -20.75 11.63 -27.67
N ASN A 65 -21.12 10.60 -28.42
CA ASN A 65 -21.92 10.74 -29.64
C ASN A 65 -23.34 11.26 -29.40
N GLU A 66 -23.97 10.85 -28.29
CA GLU A 66 -25.30 11.32 -27.87
C GLU A 66 -25.26 12.72 -27.22
N GLY A 67 -24.07 13.30 -27.05
CA GLY A 67 -23.89 14.64 -26.48
C GLY A 67 -24.13 14.71 -24.97
N HIS A 68 -24.18 13.58 -24.27
CA HIS A 68 -24.33 13.53 -22.82
C HIS A 68 -23.06 13.99 -22.08
N ILE A 69 -21.90 13.79 -22.69
CA ILE A 69 -20.60 14.25 -22.18
C ILE A 69 -19.78 14.85 -23.33
N ASN A 70 -19.00 15.87 -23.03
CA ASN A 70 -17.98 16.38 -23.93
C ASN A 70 -16.64 15.71 -23.62
N CYS A 71 -16.25 14.67 -24.37
CA CYS A 71 -15.02 13.91 -24.16
C CYS A 71 -13.77 14.80 -23.99
N ASP A 72 -13.68 15.94 -24.70
CA ASP A 72 -12.51 16.83 -24.70
C ASP A 72 -12.30 17.57 -23.35
N GLU A 73 -13.28 17.56 -22.46
CA GLU A 73 -13.20 18.18 -21.13
C GLU A 73 -12.68 17.23 -20.04
N TRP A 74 -12.46 15.95 -20.38
CA TRP A 74 -12.08 14.90 -19.44
C TRP A 74 -10.75 14.28 -19.85
N ILE A 75 -10.03 13.78 -18.85
CA ILE A 75 -8.86 12.93 -19.08
C ILE A 75 -9.31 11.48 -19.04
N ASP A 76 -8.95 10.68 -20.04
CA ASP A 76 -9.34 9.28 -20.14
C ASP A 76 -8.14 8.33 -20.19
N PHE A 77 -7.76 7.79 -19.02
CA PHE A 77 -6.75 6.73 -18.95
C PHE A 77 -7.28 5.33 -19.33
N GLY A 78 -8.57 5.21 -19.67
CA GLY A 78 -9.18 3.96 -20.10
C GLY A 78 -9.70 3.07 -18.96
N ARG A 79 -10.19 1.89 -19.35
CA ARG A 79 -10.81 0.91 -18.43
C ARG A 79 -9.81 0.23 -17.50
N LEU A 80 -10.33 -0.30 -16.39
CA LEU A 80 -9.53 -1.10 -15.47
C LEU A 80 -10.37 -2.26 -14.91
N ASN A 81 -10.31 -3.41 -15.57
CA ASN A 81 -11.10 -4.59 -15.20
C ASN A 81 -10.26 -5.78 -14.74
N ARG A 82 -9.02 -5.93 -15.23
CA ARG A 82 -8.15 -7.06 -14.91
C ARG A 82 -6.69 -6.63 -14.87
N ILE A 83 -5.94 -7.25 -13.95
CA ILE A 83 -4.49 -7.08 -13.85
C ILE A 83 -3.83 -8.37 -14.37
N PRO A 84 -2.93 -8.28 -15.37
CA PRO A 84 -2.13 -9.40 -15.85
C PRO A 84 -1.33 -10.03 -14.72
N ALA A 85 -1.10 -11.34 -14.81
CA ALA A 85 -0.42 -12.07 -13.74
C ALA A 85 1.02 -11.54 -13.55
N GLU A 86 1.65 -11.12 -14.65
CA GLU A 86 3.01 -10.61 -14.79
C GLU A 86 3.25 -9.36 -13.93
N GLU A 87 2.23 -8.50 -13.79
CA GLU A 87 2.37 -7.25 -13.04
C GLU A 87 2.46 -7.45 -11.53
N TYR A 88 1.86 -8.53 -10.99
CA TYR A 88 1.91 -8.82 -9.56
C TYR A 88 3.34 -9.03 -9.06
N PHE A 89 4.14 -9.75 -9.86
CA PHE A 89 5.50 -10.08 -9.47
C PHE A 89 6.39 -8.83 -9.48
N GLY A 90 6.44 -8.08 -10.57
CA GLY A 90 7.28 -6.87 -10.62
C GLY A 90 6.82 -5.78 -9.66
N SER A 91 5.51 -5.71 -9.34
CA SER A 91 4.98 -4.84 -8.29
C SER A 91 5.47 -5.23 -6.90
N SER A 92 5.53 -6.53 -6.60
CA SER A 92 6.02 -7.03 -5.30
C SER A 92 7.45 -6.58 -5.02
N LEU A 93 8.30 -6.65 -6.04
CA LEU A 93 9.72 -6.35 -5.98
C LEU A 93 9.99 -4.87 -5.69
N TRP A 94 9.15 -4.00 -6.24
CA TRP A 94 9.18 -2.57 -5.96
C TRP A 94 8.69 -2.20 -4.57
N GLN A 95 7.61 -2.81 -4.09
CA GLN A 95 7.14 -2.55 -2.72
C GLN A 95 8.23 -2.91 -1.71
N LEU A 96 8.96 -3.98 -2.00
CA LEU A 96 10.10 -4.44 -1.22
C LEU A 96 11.30 -3.49 -1.33
N TYR A 97 11.56 -2.89 -2.48
CA TYR A 97 12.56 -1.82 -2.61
C TYR A 97 12.16 -0.54 -1.85
N LYS A 98 10.91 -0.10 -1.98
CA LYS A 98 10.38 1.10 -1.31
C LYS A 98 10.25 0.95 0.20
N SER A 99 10.27 -0.28 0.73
CA SER A 99 10.23 -0.52 2.17
C SER A 99 11.47 0.00 2.89
N ILE A 100 12.60 0.10 2.17
CA ILE A 100 13.85 0.67 2.68
C ILE A 100 13.60 2.10 3.17
N ASP A 101 12.76 2.86 2.48
CA ASP A 101 12.42 4.24 2.85
C ASP A 101 11.12 4.32 3.66
N SER A 102 10.04 3.63 3.24
CA SER A 102 8.70 3.78 3.84
C SER A 102 8.09 2.44 4.27
N PRO A 103 8.54 1.86 5.38
CA PRO A 103 8.29 0.45 5.68
C PRO A 103 6.82 0.17 6.02
N TYR A 104 6.13 1.03 6.77
CA TYR A 104 4.72 0.85 7.10
C TYR A 104 3.79 0.87 5.87
N LYS A 105 4.03 1.81 4.94
CA LYS A 105 3.25 1.92 3.70
C LYS A 105 3.53 0.72 2.79
N SER A 106 4.80 0.30 2.71
CA SER A 106 5.20 -0.85 1.90
C SER A 106 4.60 -2.17 2.39
N VAL A 107 4.50 -2.40 3.71
CA VAL A 107 3.85 -3.62 4.24
C VAL A 107 2.38 -3.67 3.83
N LEU A 108 1.64 -2.59 4.03
CA LEU A 108 0.23 -2.49 3.62
C LEU A 108 0.06 -2.82 2.12
N LYS A 109 0.91 -2.24 1.27
CA LYS A 109 0.86 -2.46 -0.17
C LYS A 109 1.32 -3.86 -0.60
N ALA A 110 2.33 -4.42 0.06
CA ALA A 110 2.81 -5.77 -0.25
C ALA A 110 1.74 -6.82 0.07
N ILE A 111 1.06 -6.68 1.21
CA ILE A 111 -0.02 -7.60 1.59
C ILE A 111 -1.28 -7.33 0.75
N LEU A 112 -1.53 -6.09 0.29
CA LEU A 112 -2.57 -5.82 -0.70
C LEU A 112 -2.31 -6.59 -2.00
N LEU A 113 -1.08 -6.58 -2.52
CA LEU A 113 -0.71 -7.35 -3.72
C LEU A 113 -0.89 -8.86 -3.50
N GLU A 114 -0.52 -9.36 -2.33
CA GLU A 114 -0.74 -10.75 -1.94
C GLU A 114 -2.24 -11.09 -1.94
N ALA A 115 -3.08 -10.25 -1.32
CA ALA A 115 -4.53 -10.40 -1.32
C ALA A 115 -5.11 -10.40 -2.74
N TYR A 116 -4.65 -9.50 -3.61
CA TYR A 116 -5.08 -9.47 -5.00
C TYR A 116 -4.65 -10.74 -5.77
N SER A 117 -3.44 -11.23 -5.54
CA SER A 117 -2.94 -12.48 -6.16
C SER A 117 -3.71 -13.71 -5.70
N TRP A 118 -4.25 -13.68 -4.48
CA TRP A 118 -5.09 -14.74 -3.92
C TRP A 118 -6.48 -14.81 -4.59
N GLU A 119 -6.99 -13.68 -5.07
CA GLU A 119 -8.27 -13.58 -5.79
C GLU A 119 -8.14 -13.82 -7.31
N TYR A 120 -6.91 -13.91 -7.82
CA TYR A 120 -6.64 -14.10 -9.25
C TYR A 120 -7.27 -15.42 -9.77
N PRO A 121 -7.88 -15.44 -10.98
CA PRO A 121 -7.91 -14.37 -11.99
C PRO A 121 -9.05 -13.36 -11.83
N HIS A 122 -9.91 -13.52 -10.82
CA HIS A 122 -11.10 -12.70 -10.58
C HIS A 122 -10.87 -11.68 -9.47
N THR A 123 -9.73 -11.00 -9.52
CA THR A 123 -9.33 -10.01 -8.53
C THR A 123 -10.34 -8.87 -8.44
N GLN A 124 -10.83 -8.60 -7.24
CA GLN A 124 -11.68 -7.42 -7.00
C GLN A 124 -10.78 -6.21 -6.73
N LEU A 125 -10.68 -5.30 -7.69
CA LEU A 125 -9.82 -4.12 -7.58
C LEU A 125 -10.42 -3.08 -6.63
N LEU A 126 -9.58 -2.47 -5.79
CA LEU A 126 -10.02 -1.43 -4.86
C LEU A 126 -10.57 -0.20 -5.57
N SER A 127 -10.02 0.18 -6.72
CA SER A 127 -10.59 1.25 -7.55
C SER A 127 -12.05 0.95 -7.94
N ILE A 128 -12.34 -0.27 -8.38
CA ILE A 128 -13.70 -0.71 -8.73
C ILE A 128 -14.61 -0.77 -7.51
N ASP A 129 -14.13 -1.26 -6.37
CA ASP A 129 -14.91 -1.24 -5.13
C ASP A 129 -15.24 0.19 -4.70
N THR A 130 -14.26 1.10 -4.75
CA THR A 130 -14.45 2.55 -4.47
C THR A 130 -15.51 3.14 -5.40
N LYS A 131 -15.43 2.79 -6.68
CA LYS A 131 -16.38 3.23 -7.70
C LYS A 131 -17.80 2.72 -7.42
N ARG A 132 -17.96 1.44 -7.07
CA ARG A 132 -19.26 0.88 -6.66
C ARG A 132 -19.85 1.63 -5.47
N ARG A 133 -19.05 1.90 -4.42
CA ARG A 133 -19.50 2.67 -3.25
C ARG A 133 -19.97 4.07 -3.62
N PHE A 134 -19.24 4.74 -4.52
CA PHE A 134 -19.62 6.05 -5.05
C PHE A 134 -20.99 6.02 -5.75
N PHE A 135 -21.21 5.08 -6.67
CA PHE A 135 -22.49 4.95 -7.37
C PHE A 135 -23.64 4.47 -6.47
N ALA A 136 -23.35 3.67 -5.44
CA ALA A 136 -24.33 3.21 -4.46
C ALA A 136 -24.71 4.28 -3.42
N HIS A 137 -24.06 5.46 -3.43
CA HIS A 137 -24.28 6.55 -2.46
C HIS A 137 -24.10 6.09 -1.00
N GLU A 138 -23.11 5.23 -0.75
CA GLU A 138 -22.86 4.70 0.59
C GLU A 138 -22.45 5.81 1.59
N PRO A 139 -23.18 5.98 2.72
CA PRO A 139 -22.95 7.07 3.66
C PRO A 139 -21.93 6.68 4.74
N ASP A 140 -20.70 6.37 4.35
CA ASP A 140 -19.63 6.07 5.31
C ASP A 140 -18.62 7.24 5.37
N LEU A 141 -18.38 7.74 6.59
CA LEU A 141 -17.50 8.88 6.91
C LEU A 141 -16.09 8.74 6.31
N TYR A 142 -15.59 7.51 6.22
CA TYR A 142 -14.26 7.18 5.70
C TYR A 142 -14.28 6.03 4.70
N GLY A 143 -15.46 5.58 4.26
CA GLY A 143 -15.62 4.46 3.33
C GLY A 143 -15.08 4.73 1.92
N MET A 144 -14.71 5.98 1.63
CA MET A 144 -14.05 6.40 0.39
C MET A 144 -12.55 6.70 0.60
N ASP A 145 -12.01 6.55 1.82
CA ASP A 145 -10.57 6.74 2.06
C ASP A 145 -9.76 5.59 1.47
N ALA A 146 -8.81 5.92 0.60
CA ALA A 146 -8.04 4.95 -0.16
C ALA A 146 -7.16 4.03 0.70
N TYR A 147 -6.75 4.47 1.89
CA TYR A 147 -5.98 3.64 2.82
C TYR A 147 -6.90 2.79 3.70
N TYR A 148 -8.07 3.31 4.08
CA TYR A 148 -9.07 2.51 4.79
C TYR A 148 -9.53 1.31 3.95
N LEU A 149 -9.85 1.55 2.68
CA LEU A 149 -10.24 0.46 1.76
C LEU A 149 -9.12 -0.58 1.60
N MET A 150 -7.86 -0.16 1.57
CA MET A 150 -6.70 -1.05 1.58
C MET A 150 -6.63 -1.87 2.88
N LEU A 151 -6.79 -1.22 4.04
CA LEU A 151 -6.81 -1.90 5.33
C LEU A 151 -7.96 -2.91 5.41
N GLU A 152 -9.16 -2.57 4.96
CA GLU A 152 -10.33 -3.45 4.97
C GLU A 152 -10.10 -4.68 4.07
N LYS A 153 -9.57 -4.48 2.86
CA LYS A 153 -9.24 -5.59 1.95
C LYS A 153 -8.17 -6.52 2.52
N VAL A 154 -7.08 -5.95 3.03
CA VAL A 154 -6.01 -6.72 3.69
C VAL A 154 -6.53 -7.45 4.93
N THR A 155 -7.38 -6.81 5.72
CA THR A 155 -8.00 -7.42 6.92
C THR A 155 -8.80 -8.67 6.52
N ARG A 156 -9.72 -8.54 5.55
CA ARG A 156 -10.52 -9.67 5.06
C ARG A 156 -9.65 -10.81 4.53
N TYR A 157 -8.55 -10.49 3.84
CA TYR A 157 -7.62 -11.49 3.36
C TYR A 157 -6.92 -12.23 4.50
N LEU A 158 -6.32 -11.50 5.44
CA LEU A 158 -5.55 -12.08 6.56
C LEU A 158 -6.44 -12.89 7.50
N GLU A 159 -7.67 -12.44 7.76
CA GLU A 159 -8.67 -13.20 8.53
C GLU A 159 -9.04 -14.53 7.84
N ARG A 160 -9.22 -14.52 6.51
CA ARG A 160 -9.54 -15.73 5.74
C ARG A 160 -8.42 -16.77 5.77
N ILE A 161 -7.17 -16.34 5.80
CA ILE A 161 -6.01 -17.24 5.88
C ILE A 161 -5.58 -17.54 7.33
N GLY A 162 -6.23 -16.91 8.33
CA GLY A 162 -5.93 -17.11 9.75
C GLY A 162 -4.61 -16.51 10.22
N ASP A 163 -4.13 -15.44 9.59
CA ASP A 163 -2.84 -14.81 9.90
C ASP A 163 -2.99 -13.60 10.83
N GLU A 164 -3.26 -13.90 12.10
CA GLU A 164 -3.47 -12.90 13.16
C GLU A 164 -2.23 -12.02 13.40
N THR A 165 -1.03 -12.59 13.24
CA THR A 165 0.23 -11.88 13.45
C THR A 165 0.41 -10.75 12.44
N ARG A 166 0.24 -11.05 11.14
CA ARG A 166 0.30 -9.98 10.12
C ARG A 166 -0.89 -9.05 10.19
N LEU A 167 -2.05 -9.51 10.67
CA LEU A 167 -3.23 -8.67 10.86
C LEU A 167 -2.98 -7.56 11.88
N ASP A 168 -2.44 -7.91 13.07
CA ASP A 168 -2.07 -6.90 14.07
C ASP A 168 -0.99 -5.95 13.53
N LEU A 169 0.01 -6.48 12.82
CA LEU A 169 1.07 -5.67 12.21
C LEU A 169 0.51 -4.64 11.21
N VAL A 170 -0.40 -5.03 10.33
CA VAL A 170 -1.04 -4.15 9.34
C VAL A 170 -1.86 -3.07 10.03
N ARG A 171 -2.61 -3.41 11.08
CA ARG A 171 -3.37 -2.44 11.90
C ARG A 171 -2.44 -1.43 12.55
N ARG A 172 -1.32 -1.86 13.13
CA ARG A 172 -0.25 -0.97 13.66
C ARG A 172 0.35 -0.08 12.60
N CYS A 173 0.67 -0.63 11.42
CA CYS A 173 1.20 0.14 10.29
C CYS A 173 0.24 1.24 9.85
N PHE A 174 -1.05 0.91 9.71
CA PHE A 174 -2.10 1.85 9.36
C PHE A 174 -2.23 2.95 10.40
N TYR A 175 -2.36 2.59 11.68
CA TYR A 175 -2.45 3.55 12.79
C TYR A 175 -1.28 4.54 12.79
N LEU A 176 -0.04 4.02 12.76
CA LEU A 176 1.18 4.85 12.74
C LEU A 176 1.28 5.74 11.51
N LYS A 177 0.66 5.35 10.39
CA LYS A 177 0.66 6.13 9.15
C LYS A 177 -0.31 7.31 9.19
N THR A 178 -1.34 7.26 10.04
CA THR A 178 -2.31 8.37 10.18
C THR A 178 -1.74 9.58 10.91
N HIS A 179 -0.67 9.39 11.70
CA HIS A 179 -0.07 10.38 12.60
C HIS A 179 -1.01 10.94 13.68
N GLU A 180 -2.21 10.39 13.83
CA GLU A 180 -3.18 10.76 14.87
C GLU A 180 -2.87 9.97 16.16
N LYS A 181 -2.82 10.66 17.30
CA LYS A 181 -2.41 10.08 18.59
C LYS A 181 -3.58 9.98 19.55
N LEU A 182 -4.19 8.82 19.68
CA LEU A 182 -5.39 8.62 20.49
C LEU A 182 -5.14 8.65 22.01
N SER A 183 -3.93 8.32 22.47
CA SER A 183 -3.57 8.34 23.89
C SER A 183 -3.27 9.76 24.44
N ARG A 184 -3.30 10.78 23.58
CA ARG A 184 -2.97 12.18 23.90
C ARG A 184 -4.12 13.09 23.50
N GLU A 185 -4.16 14.29 24.08
CA GLU A 185 -5.08 15.33 23.64
C GLU A 185 -4.88 15.68 22.15
N PRO A 186 -5.95 16.07 21.42
CA PRO A 186 -5.87 16.47 20.03
C PRO A 186 -4.84 17.58 19.81
N GLY A 187 -3.85 17.31 18.95
CA GLY A 187 -2.82 18.28 18.60
C GLY A 187 -3.22 19.21 17.44
N VAL A 188 -2.35 20.16 17.12
CA VAL A 188 -2.50 21.01 15.93
C VAL A 188 -2.51 20.14 14.67
N GLY A 189 -3.61 20.17 13.92
CA GLY A 189 -3.82 19.35 12.71
C GLY A 189 -4.60 18.05 12.93
N SER A 190 -5.00 17.74 14.16
CA SER A 190 -5.96 16.67 14.44
C SER A 190 -7.33 17.03 13.86
N MET A 191 -7.98 16.05 13.24
CA MET A 191 -9.31 16.20 12.63
C MET A 191 -10.32 15.37 13.42
N PRO A 192 -11.43 15.96 13.93
CA PRO A 192 -12.39 15.24 14.77
C PRO A 192 -12.90 13.94 14.17
N TRP A 193 -13.30 13.96 12.89
CA TRP A 193 -13.82 12.77 12.19
C TRP A 193 -12.77 11.66 12.07
N ARG A 194 -11.49 12.00 11.84
CA ARG A 194 -10.41 11.00 11.72
C ARG A 194 -10.14 10.35 13.06
N ARG A 195 -10.15 11.17 14.12
CA ARG A 195 -9.96 10.69 15.49
C ARG A 195 -11.11 9.78 15.91
N GLU A 196 -12.34 10.13 15.58
CA GLU A 196 -13.53 9.31 15.81
C GLU A 196 -13.42 7.96 15.07
N ALA A 197 -13.11 8.00 13.77
CA ALA A 197 -12.90 6.80 12.95
C ALA A 197 -11.83 5.87 13.54
N LEU A 198 -10.66 6.41 13.87
CA LEU A 198 -9.59 5.63 14.49
C LEU A 198 -9.97 5.08 15.86
N THR A 199 -10.71 5.84 16.67
CA THR A 199 -11.20 5.36 17.98
C THR A 199 -12.12 4.16 17.82
N GLN A 200 -13.05 4.21 16.86
CA GLN A 200 -13.94 3.09 16.53
C GLN A 200 -13.13 1.87 16.06
N MET A 201 -12.17 2.07 15.14
CA MET A 201 -11.31 0.99 14.63
C MET A 201 -10.49 0.33 15.74
N THR A 202 -9.79 1.11 16.57
CA THR A 202 -8.94 0.55 17.64
C THR A 202 -9.74 -0.15 18.72
N THR A 203 -10.99 0.28 18.95
CA THR A 203 -11.92 -0.40 19.86
C THR A 203 -12.33 -1.75 19.27
N ASN A 204 -12.69 -1.79 17.98
CA ASN A 204 -13.05 -3.04 17.29
C ASN A 204 -11.88 -4.04 17.23
N TRP A 205 -10.64 -3.56 17.19
CA TRP A 205 -9.44 -4.41 17.25
C TRP A 205 -9.10 -4.90 18.67
N ASN A 206 -9.88 -4.50 19.69
CA ASN A 206 -9.63 -4.79 21.10
C ASN A 206 -8.24 -4.32 21.58
N TRP A 207 -7.74 -3.22 21.02
CA TRP A 207 -6.47 -2.66 21.49
C TRP A 207 -6.63 -2.02 22.86
N SER A 208 -5.70 -2.35 23.76
CA SER A 208 -5.64 -1.75 25.08
C SER A 208 -5.05 -0.34 25.02
N GLN A 209 -5.25 0.43 26.09
CA GLN A 209 -4.66 1.76 26.22
C GLN A 209 -3.13 1.72 26.26
N GLU A 210 -2.53 0.61 26.70
CA GLU A 210 -1.09 0.39 26.70
C GLU A 210 -0.54 0.34 25.27
N VAL A 211 -1.22 -0.36 24.35
CA VAL A 211 -0.83 -0.41 22.92
C VAL A 211 -0.87 0.99 22.31
N LEU A 212 -1.93 1.75 22.56
CA LEU A 212 -2.03 3.13 22.04
C LEU A 212 -0.92 4.03 22.59
N LYS A 213 -0.64 3.95 23.89
CA LYS A 213 0.45 4.71 24.53
C LYS A 213 1.82 4.34 23.95
N GLU A 214 2.06 3.05 23.72
CA GLU A 214 3.29 2.55 23.10
C GLU A 214 3.48 3.14 21.71
N LEU A 215 2.48 3.00 20.83
CA LEU A 215 2.50 3.48 19.45
C LEU A 215 2.62 5.02 19.37
N ASP A 216 1.90 5.76 20.22
CA ASP A 216 1.95 7.22 20.24
C ASP A 216 3.28 7.77 20.79
N ASN A 217 3.99 6.94 21.56
CA ASN A 217 5.32 7.21 22.09
C ASN A 217 6.46 6.82 21.12
N ARG A 218 6.14 6.52 19.86
CA ARG A 218 7.09 6.15 18.81
C ARG A 218 8.35 7.02 18.71
N ARG A 219 8.25 8.33 18.97
CA ARG A 219 9.43 9.23 18.94
C ARG A 219 10.48 8.91 20.02
N ASN A 220 10.10 8.20 21.06
CA ASN A 220 10.95 7.86 22.19
C ASN A 220 11.18 6.34 22.29
N TRP A 221 10.97 5.60 21.20
CA TRP A 221 11.24 4.16 21.18
C TRP A 221 12.73 3.90 21.32
N LYS A 222 13.07 2.95 22.18
CA LYS A 222 14.44 2.46 22.34
C LYS A 222 14.88 1.62 21.16
N VAL A 223 16.19 1.47 20.98
CA VAL A 223 16.77 0.70 19.87
C VAL A 223 16.19 -0.71 19.80
N GLU A 224 16.02 -1.38 20.94
CA GLU A 224 15.45 -2.74 21.01
C GLU A 224 14.01 -2.81 20.46
N GLN A 225 13.17 -1.81 20.76
CA GLN A 225 11.79 -1.75 20.27
C GLN A 225 11.77 -1.50 18.75
N VAL A 226 12.65 -0.60 18.28
CA VAL A 226 12.79 -0.30 16.86
C VAL A 226 13.25 -1.53 16.10
N MET A 227 14.18 -2.31 16.65
CA MET A 227 14.64 -3.58 16.05
C MET A 227 13.52 -4.63 15.97
N GLN A 228 12.71 -4.78 17.02
CA GLN A 228 11.57 -5.70 17.00
C GLN A 228 10.58 -5.33 15.88
N VAL A 229 10.17 -4.06 15.82
CA VAL A 229 9.27 -3.56 14.78
C VAL A 229 9.90 -3.72 13.39
N HIS A 230 11.18 -3.39 13.24
CA HIS A 230 11.90 -3.55 11.98
C HIS A 230 11.88 -5.00 11.48
N ASN A 231 12.18 -5.96 12.37
CA ASN A 231 12.16 -7.39 12.03
C ASN A 231 10.75 -7.85 11.65
N SER A 232 9.72 -7.47 12.41
CA SER A 232 8.33 -7.82 12.08
C SER A 232 7.88 -7.27 10.72
N LEU A 233 8.26 -6.03 10.39
CA LEU A 233 7.96 -5.43 9.07
C LEU A 233 8.67 -6.20 7.95
N LEU A 234 9.93 -6.56 8.15
CA LEU A 234 10.71 -7.32 7.19
C LEU A 234 10.15 -8.73 6.98
N ASP A 235 9.84 -9.45 8.05
CA ASP A 235 9.30 -10.79 7.98
C ASP A 235 7.99 -10.82 7.19
N ALA A 236 7.11 -9.85 7.43
CA ALA A 236 5.85 -9.71 6.69
C ALA A 236 6.08 -9.43 5.19
N LEU A 237 7.03 -8.55 4.86
CA LEU A 237 7.39 -8.25 3.47
C LEU A 237 7.96 -9.49 2.76
N MET A 238 8.88 -10.20 3.42
CA MET A 238 9.51 -11.39 2.87
C MET A 238 8.53 -12.54 2.70
N LEU A 239 7.57 -12.70 3.63
CA LEU A 239 6.49 -13.67 3.50
C LEU A 239 5.59 -13.33 2.31
N SER A 240 5.17 -12.06 2.18
CA SER A 240 4.35 -11.60 1.05
C SER A 240 5.06 -11.84 -0.29
N TYR A 241 6.35 -11.53 -0.36
CA TYR A 241 7.18 -11.77 -1.53
C TYR A 241 7.29 -13.27 -1.87
N ARG A 242 7.48 -14.14 -0.87
CA ARG A 242 7.50 -15.61 -1.08
C ARG A 242 6.17 -16.11 -1.64
N ASN A 243 5.05 -15.60 -1.13
CA ASN A 243 3.72 -15.97 -1.63
C ASN A 243 3.53 -15.52 -3.08
N LEU A 244 4.02 -14.34 -3.45
CA LEU A 244 3.98 -13.83 -4.82
C LEU A 244 4.92 -14.60 -5.78
N ILE A 245 6.08 -15.09 -5.32
CA ILE A 245 6.90 -16.04 -6.09
C ILE A 245 6.13 -17.34 -6.36
N GLN A 246 5.44 -17.89 -5.35
CA GLN A 246 4.66 -19.10 -5.52
C GLN A 246 3.50 -18.89 -6.50
N PHE A 247 2.81 -17.75 -6.42
CA PHE A 247 1.80 -17.33 -7.38
C PHE A 247 2.36 -17.26 -8.80
N ALA A 248 3.52 -16.62 -8.99
CA ALA A 248 4.14 -16.50 -10.30
C ALA A 248 4.52 -17.85 -10.92
N ARG A 249 5.00 -18.79 -10.10
CA ARG A 249 5.29 -20.16 -10.55
C ARG A 249 4.04 -20.95 -10.92
N ARG A 250 2.93 -20.77 -10.20
CA ARG A 250 1.65 -21.45 -10.48
C ARG A 250 0.97 -20.97 -11.77
N ASN A 251 1.32 -19.77 -12.25
CA ASN A 251 0.76 -19.16 -13.45
C ASN A 251 1.79 -19.07 -14.59
N ASP A 252 2.88 -19.84 -14.53
CA ASP A 252 3.92 -19.94 -15.58
C ASP A 252 4.55 -18.60 -16.02
N ILE A 253 4.61 -17.63 -15.11
CA ILE A 253 5.10 -16.26 -15.38
C ILE A 253 6.64 -16.16 -15.34
N THR A 254 7.33 -17.25 -15.02
CA THR A 254 8.79 -17.26 -14.80
C THR A 254 9.62 -16.82 -16.02
N SER A 255 9.07 -16.90 -17.22
CA SER A 255 9.72 -16.44 -18.46
C SER A 255 9.67 -14.92 -18.68
N ALA A 256 8.73 -14.22 -18.03
CA ALA A 256 8.57 -12.76 -18.16
C ALA A 256 9.49 -11.96 -17.22
N ILE A 257 10.24 -12.63 -16.34
CA ILE A 257 11.03 -11.99 -15.30
C ILE A 257 12.51 -12.18 -15.59
N SER A 258 13.24 -11.08 -15.74
CA SER A 258 14.71 -11.12 -15.86
C SER A 258 15.32 -11.70 -14.56
N PRO A 259 16.06 -12.82 -14.64
CA PRO A 259 16.79 -13.36 -13.48
C PRO A 259 17.77 -12.35 -12.86
N GLN A 260 18.22 -11.38 -13.67
CA GLN A 260 19.13 -10.32 -13.25
C GLN A 260 18.46 -9.30 -12.33
N ASP A 261 17.19 -8.96 -12.57
CA ASP A 261 16.42 -8.02 -11.74
C ASP A 261 16.14 -8.62 -10.36
N ILE A 262 15.74 -9.90 -10.32
CA ILE A 262 15.61 -10.66 -9.07
C ILE A 262 16.94 -10.63 -8.30
N SER A 263 18.07 -10.86 -8.97
CA SER A 263 19.40 -10.91 -8.35
C SER A 263 19.87 -9.54 -7.83
N ILE A 264 19.64 -8.45 -8.56
CA ILE A 264 20.00 -7.10 -8.12
C ILE A 264 19.18 -6.72 -6.88
N LEU A 265 17.88 -6.97 -6.90
CA LEU A 265 17.02 -6.63 -5.77
C LEU A 265 17.26 -7.52 -4.57
N ALA A 266 17.42 -8.84 -4.75
CA ALA A 266 17.84 -9.72 -3.67
C ALA A 266 19.12 -9.20 -3.01
N ARG A 267 20.14 -8.81 -3.79
CA ARG A 267 21.37 -8.21 -3.26
C ARG A 267 21.14 -6.88 -2.53
N LYS A 268 20.28 -5.99 -3.03
CA LYS A 268 19.94 -4.74 -2.32
C LYS A 268 19.25 -5.03 -0.98
N LEU A 269 18.39 -6.04 -0.93
CA LEU A 269 17.68 -6.44 0.28
C LEU A 269 18.61 -7.10 1.28
N TYR A 270 19.47 -8.02 0.86
CA TYR A 270 20.52 -8.57 1.72
C TYR A 270 21.45 -7.45 2.21
N ALA A 271 21.86 -6.51 1.35
CA ALA A 271 22.68 -5.39 1.78
C ALA A 271 21.97 -4.49 2.81
N ALA A 272 20.68 -4.21 2.64
CA ALA A 272 19.92 -3.35 3.55
C ALA A 272 19.55 -4.04 4.87
N PHE A 273 19.26 -5.34 4.84
CA PHE A 273 18.57 -6.02 5.93
C PHE A 273 19.29 -7.23 6.53
N GLU A 274 20.32 -7.77 5.87
CA GLU A 274 21.08 -8.90 6.40
C GLU A 274 21.91 -8.46 7.61
N VAL A 275 21.77 -9.18 8.72
CA VAL A 275 22.60 -9.00 9.91
C VAL A 275 23.78 -9.96 9.82
N LEU A 276 24.98 -9.41 9.62
CA LEU A 276 26.23 -10.17 9.58
C LEU A 276 27.11 -9.80 10.78
N PRO A 277 27.92 -10.73 11.31
CA PRO A 277 28.90 -10.41 12.34
C PRO A 277 29.79 -9.24 11.92
N GLY A 278 29.81 -8.17 12.72
CA GLY A 278 30.58 -6.95 12.45
C GLY A 278 29.93 -5.94 11.50
N LYS A 279 28.76 -6.24 10.91
CA LYS A 279 27.98 -5.27 10.12
C LYS A 279 27.11 -4.43 11.04
N VAL A 280 27.29 -3.11 11.00
CA VAL A 280 26.40 -2.17 11.69
C VAL A 280 25.04 -2.18 10.98
N THR A 281 23.99 -2.58 11.71
CA THR A 281 22.62 -2.58 11.17
C THR A 281 22.13 -1.14 11.12
N LEU A 282 21.80 -0.66 9.93
CA LEU A 282 21.21 0.67 9.71
C LEU A 282 19.70 0.59 9.98
N LEU A 283 19.28 1.13 11.11
CA LEU A 283 17.85 1.26 11.42
C LEU A 283 17.24 2.42 10.63
N ASN A 284 16.12 2.15 9.95
CA ASN A 284 15.44 3.18 9.18
C ASN A 284 14.83 4.25 10.13
N PRO A 285 15.21 5.54 10.01
CA PRO A 285 14.64 6.64 10.80
C PRO A 285 13.13 6.84 10.60
N GLN A 286 12.56 6.31 9.52
CA GLN A 286 11.12 6.27 9.29
C GLN A 286 10.40 5.20 10.12
N ILE A 287 11.11 4.43 10.96
CA ILE A 287 10.54 3.57 12.01
C ILE A 287 10.52 4.32 13.35
N SER A 288 11.61 4.97 13.75
CA SER A 288 11.60 5.96 14.84
C SER A 288 12.42 7.18 14.43
N PRO A 289 11.86 8.40 14.51
CA PRO A 289 12.55 9.62 14.06
C PRO A 289 13.71 10.02 14.97
N ASP A 290 13.77 9.50 16.19
CA ASP A 290 14.87 9.72 17.13
C ASP A 290 15.28 8.37 17.75
N LEU A 291 16.58 8.12 17.76
CA LEU A 291 17.21 6.91 18.32
C LEU A 291 18.23 7.28 19.42
N HIS A 292 18.29 8.56 19.82
CA HIS A 292 19.19 8.99 20.87
C HIS A 292 18.72 8.50 22.23
N GLU A 293 19.55 7.67 22.86
CA GLU A 293 19.41 7.32 24.27
C GLU A 293 20.33 8.22 25.10
N ARG A 294 19.78 8.87 26.14
CA ARG A 294 20.62 9.56 27.12
C ARG A 294 21.48 8.52 27.81
N SER A 295 22.79 8.58 27.57
CA SER A 295 23.76 7.79 28.30
C SER A 295 23.69 8.18 29.78
N ASN A 296 23.11 7.31 30.61
CA ASN A 296 23.31 7.36 32.05
C ASN A 296 24.76 6.97 32.33
N VAL A 297 25.69 7.89 32.10
CA VAL A 297 27.05 7.79 32.62
C VAL A 297 26.91 7.86 34.14
N TYR A 298 27.05 6.71 34.79
CA TYR A 298 27.24 6.64 36.23
C TYR A 298 28.38 7.59 36.60
N ARG A 299 28.04 8.73 37.22
CA ARG A 299 28.99 9.49 38.02
C ARG A 299 29.34 8.59 39.21
N GLY A 300 30.41 7.81 39.06
CA GLY A 300 31.08 7.20 40.19
C GLY A 300 31.47 8.31 41.16
N SER A 301 30.77 8.40 42.28
CA SER A 301 31.17 9.19 43.43
C SER A 301 32.43 8.55 44.01
N GLY A 302 33.59 8.97 43.53
CA GLY A 302 34.86 8.75 44.22
C GLY A 302 34.87 9.60 45.49
N ARG A 303 34.94 8.93 46.64
CA ARG A 303 35.42 9.51 47.90
C ARG A 303 36.93 9.65 47.87
#